data_AF-A0A180F889-F1
#
_entry.id   AF-A0A180F889-F1
#
_cell.length_a   1.000
_cell.length_b   1.000
_cell.length_c   1.000
_cell.angle_alpha   90.00
_cell.angle_beta   90.00
_cell.angle_gamma   90.00
#
_symmetry.space_group_name_H-M   'P 1'
#
loop_
_entity.id
_entity.type
_entity.pdbx_description
1 polymer ?
#
loop_
_entity_poly.entity_id
_entity_poly.type
_entity_poly.pdbx_seq_one_letter_code
_entity_poly.pdbx_strand_id
1 'polypeptide(L)'
;MCTRTYCNLDHYPYRKVMNLPRSNSGANFECLYTFKSPKSKQWYWIWVEGYDYNLYAVKFHLKAHRDSKFKYNILTGLNEARMVINTCIAVMLEIDKTDTRSSFGFIGSNMPNEGVNETKRFRLYKKIMLSHFSDDVFFHSQSKDKSAYIMARRTELEKNPNLINDIEQFFSDNYEYFD
;
A
#
# COMPACT_ATOMS: atom_id res chain seq x y z
N MET A 1 -24.53 -2.94 -20.44
CA MET A 1 -23.54 -2.44 -19.47
C MET A 1 -22.99 -3.64 -18.72
N CYS A 2 -21.76 -4.05 -19.04
CA CYS A 2 -21.14 -5.23 -18.45
C CYS A 2 -20.38 -4.79 -17.19
N THR A 3 -20.97 -5.00 -16.01
CA THR A 3 -20.27 -4.90 -14.73
C THR A 3 -19.19 -5.98 -14.73
N ARG A 4 -17.93 -5.58 -14.92
CA ARG A 4 -16.79 -6.46 -14.63
C ARG A 4 -16.81 -6.70 -13.12
N THR A 5 -17.42 -7.81 -12.74
CA THR A 5 -17.27 -8.49 -11.47
C THR A 5 -15.79 -8.42 -11.09
N TYR A 6 -15.48 -7.86 -9.92
CA TYR A 6 -14.17 -8.03 -9.30
C TYR A 6 -13.84 -9.52 -9.38
N CYS A 7 -12.90 -9.91 -10.23
CA CYS A 7 -12.42 -11.29 -10.29
C CYS A 7 -12.16 -11.73 -8.84
N ASN A 8 -12.70 -12.89 -8.43
CA ASN A 8 -12.51 -13.44 -7.08
C ASN A 8 -11.02 -13.41 -6.73
N LEU A 9 -10.61 -12.36 -6.01
CA LEU A 9 -9.23 -12.15 -5.60
C LEU A 9 -8.92 -13.21 -4.55
N ASP A 10 -8.08 -14.18 -4.90
CA ASP A 10 -7.65 -15.15 -3.90
C ASP A 10 -6.74 -14.47 -2.88
N HIS A 11 -7.18 -14.44 -1.63
CA HIS A 11 -6.50 -13.77 -0.53
C HIS A 11 -6.72 -14.55 0.78
N TYR A 12 -5.87 -14.30 1.78
CA TYR A 12 -6.06 -14.90 3.09
C TYR A 12 -7.16 -14.16 3.87
N PRO A 13 -7.94 -14.85 4.73
CA PRO A 13 -8.86 -14.19 5.63
C PRO A 13 -8.11 -13.24 6.57
N TYR A 14 -8.55 -11.99 6.61
CA TYR A 14 -7.98 -10.95 7.45
C TYR A 14 -9.05 -10.34 8.34
N ARG A 15 -8.61 -9.60 9.37
CA ARG A 15 -9.50 -8.77 10.19
C ARG A 15 -8.82 -7.48 10.59
N LYS A 16 -9.62 -6.45 10.80
CA LYS A 16 -9.18 -5.20 11.42
C LYS A 16 -8.94 -5.43 12.92
N VAL A 17 -7.84 -4.91 13.45
CA VAL A 17 -7.40 -5.09 14.84
C VAL A 17 -7.61 -3.82 15.65
N MET A 18 -7.17 -2.68 15.11
CA MET A 18 -7.22 -1.40 15.81
C MET A 18 -7.26 -0.23 14.84
N ASN A 19 -7.81 0.88 15.32
CA ASN A 19 -7.64 2.22 14.77
C ASN A 19 -6.85 3.02 15.78
N LEU A 20 -5.78 3.66 15.32
CA LEU A 20 -4.99 4.60 16.10
C LEU A 20 -5.26 6.01 15.56
N PRO A 21 -5.72 6.95 16.40
CA PRO A 21 -5.76 8.35 16.00
C PRO A 21 -4.33 8.86 15.75
N ARG A 22 -4.21 9.90 14.92
CA ARG A 22 -2.99 10.60 14.45
C ARG A 22 -1.68 10.05 15.01
N SER A 23 -0.86 9.48 14.12
CA SER A 23 0.39 8.86 14.51
C SER A 23 1.58 9.81 14.46
N ASN A 24 2.66 9.43 15.13
CA ASN A 24 3.94 10.14 15.10
C ASN A 24 4.61 10.12 13.71
N SER A 25 4.10 9.33 12.75
CA SER A 25 4.61 9.31 11.39
C SER A 25 4.14 10.53 10.59
N GLY A 26 3.12 11.27 11.03
CA GLY A 26 2.52 12.36 10.25
C GLY A 26 1.25 11.93 9.52
N ALA A 27 0.81 10.67 9.68
CA ALA A 27 -0.49 10.22 9.21
C ALA A 27 -1.63 10.78 10.08
N ASN A 28 -2.75 11.13 9.44
CA ASN A 28 -3.97 11.58 10.12
C ASN A 28 -4.57 10.48 11.00
N PHE A 29 -4.43 9.22 10.58
CA PHE A 29 -4.76 8.04 11.36
C PHE A 29 -3.98 6.81 10.86
N GLU A 30 -3.95 5.76 11.67
CA GLU A 30 -3.44 4.45 11.26
C GLU A 30 -4.44 3.34 11.60
N CYS A 31 -4.61 2.39 10.68
CA CYS A 31 -5.38 1.18 10.89
C CYS A 31 -4.47 -0.03 10.80
N LEU A 32 -4.57 -0.95 11.77
CA LEU A 32 -3.89 -2.23 11.72
C LEU A 32 -4.87 -3.33 11.33
N TYR A 33 -4.52 -4.08 10.30
CA TYR A 33 -5.14 -5.35 9.95
C TYR A 33 -4.16 -6.50 10.23
N THR A 34 -4.71 -7.69 10.47
CA THR A 34 -3.92 -8.90 10.70
C THR A 34 -4.52 -10.07 9.94
N PHE A 35 -3.65 -10.97 9.48
CA PHE A 35 -4.04 -12.27 8.95
C PHE A 35 -3.00 -13.33 9.32
N LYS A 36 -3.43 -14.59 9.31
CA LYS A 36 -2.55 -15.75 9.49
C LYS A 36 -2.42 -16.47 8.17
N SER A 37 -1.19 -16.67 7.69
CA SER A 37 -0.96 -17.49 6.51
C SER A 37 -1.32 -18.95 6.82
N PRO A 38 -2.23 -19.60 6.06
CA PRO A 38 -2.45 -21.03 6.17
C PRO A 38 -1.24 -21.85 5.68
N LYS A 39 -0.38 -21.28 4.81
CA LYS A 39 0.81 -21.93 4.26
C LYS A 39 1.96 -21.96 5.28
N SER A 40 2.39 -20.80 5.77
CA SER A 40 3.55 -20.69 6.68
C SER A 40 3.18 -20.71 8.16
N LYS A 41 1.89 -20.60 8.49
CA LYS A 41 1.34 -20.41 9.85
C LYS A 41 1.80 -19.12 10.53
N GLN A 42 2.49 -18.24 9.81
CA GLN A 42 2.96 -16.96 10.31
C GLN A 42 1.85 -15.91 10.34
N TRP A 43 1.94 -15.01 11.31
CA TRP A 43 1.06 -13.85 11.41
C TRP A 43 1.68 -12.66 10.69
N TYR A 44 0.85 -11.96 9.92
CA TYR A 44 1.21 -10.74 9.22
C TYR A 44 0.43 -9.56 9.78
N TRP A 45 1.08 -8.40 9.79
CA TRP A 45 0.48 -7.11 10.07
C TRP A 45 0.47 -6.29 8.80
N ILE A 46 -0.68 -5.67 8.52
CA ILE A 46 -0.86 -4.69 7.45
C ILE A 46 -1.23 -3.37 8.12
N TRP A 47 -0.37 -2.37 7.99
CA TRP A 47 -0.64 -1.00 8.39
C TRP A 47 -1.21 -0.24 7.20
N VAL A 48 -2.30 0.47 7.45
CA VAL A 48 -2.89 1.44 6.53
C VAL A 48 -2.79 2.80 7.19
N GLU A 49 -2.01 3.69 6.59
CA GLU A 49 -1.82 5.06 7.05
C GLU A 49 -2.67 5.99 6.18
N GLY A 50 -3.55 6.76 6.79
CA GLY A 50 -4.40 7.72 6.10
C GLY A 50 -3.81 9.13 6.14
N TYR A 51 -3.81 9.80 5.00
CA TYR A 51 -3.28 11.14 4.80
C TYR A 51 -4.37 12.09 4.28
N ASP A 52 -4.01 13.35 4.11
CA ASP A 52 -4.82 14.30 3.38
C ASP A 52 -5.10 13.81 1.95
N TYR A 53 -6.11 14.41 1.32
CA TYR A 53 -6.56 14.04 -0.03
C TYR A 53 -7.04 12.59 -0.18
N ASN A 54 -7.53 11.98 0.91
CA ASN A 54 -8.03 10.60 0.91
C ASN A 54 -6.97 9.60 0.41
N LEU A 55 -5.68 9.88 0.67
CA LEU A 55 -4.59 8.99 0.32
C LEU A 55 -4.34 7.97 1.44
N TYR A 56 -4.30 6.70 1.07
CA TYR A 56 -4.03 5.58 1.97
C TYR A 56 -2.72 4.89 1.58
N ALA A 57 -1.70 4.98 2.43
CA ALA A 57 -0.46 4.23 2.25
C ALA A 57 -0.55 2.86 2.91
N VAL A 58 -0.19 1.80 2.19
CA VAL A 58 -0.27 0.42 2.70
C VAL A 58 1.12 -0.17 2.90
N LYS A 59 1.38 -0.65 4.12
CA LYS A 59 2.64 -1.28 4.53
C LYS A 59 2.34 -2.63 5.17
N PHE A 60 3.22 -3.62 5.01
CA PHE A 60 3.04 -4.90 5.68
C PHE A 60 4.36 -5.54 6.10
N HIS A 61 4.31 -6.35 7.16
CA HIS A 61 5.44 -7.14 7.64
C HIS A 61 4.96 -8.35 8.46
N LEU A 62 5.86 -9.28 8.77
CA LEU A 62 5.57 -10.34 9.73
C LEU A 62 5.39 -9.77 11.14
N LYS A 63 4.39 -10.23 11.89
CA LYS A 63 4.16 -9.86 13.30
C LYS A 63 5.37 -10.18 14.18
N ALA A 64 6.12 -11.22 13.84
CA ALA A 64 7.37 -11.57 14.52
C ALA A 64 8.43 -10.47 14.41
N HIS A 65 8.40 -9.64 13.36
CA HIS A 65 9.36 -8.56 13.12
C HIS A 65 8.87 -7.19 13.61
N ARG A 66 7.75 -7.12 14.34
CA ARG A 66 7.11 -5.83 14.71
C ARG A 66 8.04 -4.84 15.42
N ASP A 67 8.97 -5.35 16.22
CA ASP A 67 9.91 -4.55 17.01
C ASP A 67 11.23 -4.27 16.26
N SER A 68 11.39 -4.82 15.05
CA SER A 68 12.58 -4.59 14.21
C SER A 68 12.47 -3.27 13.45
N LYS A 69 13.56 -2.48 13.47
CA LYS A 69 13.70 -1.29 12.62
C LYS A 69 13.72 -1.63 11.12
N PHE A 70 14.17 -2.84 10.77
CA PHE A 70 14.31 -3.32 9.39
C PHE A 70 13.11 -4.16 8.92
N LYS A 71 11.99 -4.14 9.64
CA LYS A 71 10.84 -5.04 9.39
C LYS A 71 10.31 -5.04 7.95
N TYR A 72 10.45 -3.92 7.23
CA TYR A 72 10.05 -3.78 5.83
C TYR A 72 11.15 -4.19 4.84
N ASN A 73 12.42 -4.22 5.27
CA ASN A 73 13.56 -4.61 4.45
C ASN A 73 13.80 -6.13 4.48
N ILE A 74 13.36 -6.84 5.52
CA ILE A 74 13.57 -8.28 5.68
C ILE A 74 12.83 -9.10 4.61
N LEU A 75 13.55 -10.00 3.94
CA LEU A 75 12.94 -11.09 3.15
C LEU A 75 12.52 -12.22 4.09
N THR A 76 11.27 -12.66 3.98
CA THR A 76 10.75 -13.71 4.87
C THR A 76 11.19 -15.12 4.47
N GLY A 77 11.55 -15.35 3.20
CA GLY A 77 11.86 -16.68 2.67
C GLY A 77 10.67 -17.64 2.59
N LEU A 78 9.45 -17.17 2.89
CA LEU A 78 8.24 -18.02 3.00
C LEU A 78 7.59 -18.34 1.65
N ASN A 79 8.09 -17.77 0.55
CA ASN A 79 7.64 -18.01 -0.82
C ASN A 79 6.12 -17.85 -1.00
N GLU A 80 5.54 -16.80 -0.41
CA GLU A 80 4.09 -16.53 -0.43
C GLU A 80 3.74 -15.07 -0.76
N ALA A 81 4.66 -14.37 -1.42
CA ALA A 81 4.54 -12.94 -1.72
C ALA A 81 3.22 -12.60 -2.42
N ARG A 82 2.79 -13.38 -3.43
CA ARG A 82 1.55 -13.12 -4.17
C ARG A 82 0.31 -13.12 -3.25
N MET A 83 0.14 -14.15 -2.42
CA MET A 83 -1.02 -14.24 -1.50
C MET A 83 -1.02 -13.14 -0.44
N VAL A 84 0.16 -12.79 0.07
CA VAL A 84 0.32 -11.68 1.02
C VAL A 84 -0.06 -10.34 0.37
N ILE A 85 0.42 -10.08 -0.85
CA ILE A 85 0.08 -8.86 -1.60
C ILE A 85 -1.41 -8.84 -1.95
N ASN A 86 -1.99 -9.94 -2.40
CA ASN A 86 -3.42 -10.04 -2.65
C ASN A 86 -4.25 -9.76 -1.39
N THR A 87 -3.78 -10.17 -0.21
CA THR A 87 -4.45 -9.85 1.06
C THR A 87 -4.37 -8.35 1.37
N CYS A 88 -3.27 -7.69 1.03
CA CYS A 88 -3.20 -6.22 1.10
C CYS A 88 -4.18 -5.56 0.12
N ILE A 89 -4.30 -6.09 -1.10
CA ILE A 89 -5.25 -5.59 -2.11
C ILE A 89 -6.69 -5.79 -1.64
N ALA A 90 -7.01 -6.90 -0.99
CA ALA A 90 -8.34 -7.13 -0.44
C ALA A 90 -8.71 -6.06 0.61
N VAL A 91 -7.77 -5.69 1.48
CA VAL A 91 -7.92 -4.56 2.42
C VAL A 91 -8.13 -3.23 1.68
N MET A 92 -7.36 -2.97 0.61
CA MET A 92 -7.51 -1.76 -0.20
C MET A 92 -8.89 -1.68 -0.87
N LEU A 93 -9.39 -2.81 -1.39
CA LEU A 93 -10.73 -2.89 -1.99
C LEU A 93 -11.85 -2.75 -0.95
N GLU A 94 -11.64 -3.19 0.29
CA GLU A 94 -12.56 -2.91 1.40
C GLU A 94 -12.62 -1.40 1.67
N ILE A 95 -11.48 -0.72 1.68
CA ILE A 95 -11.40 0.73 1.85
C ILE A 95 -12.10 1.45 0.69
N ASP A 96 -11.82 1.09 -0.57
CA ASP A 96 -12.43 1.72 -1.76
C ASP A 96 -13.96 1.60 -1.79
N LYS A 97 -14.51 0.50 -1.25
CA LYS A 97 -15.96 0.33 -1.08
C LYS A 97 -16.55 1.28 -0.04
N THR A 98 -15.78 1.65 0.99
CA THR A 98 -16.22 2.55 2.07
C THR A 98 -15.93 4.01 1.78
N ASP A 99 -14.83 4.30 1.08
CA ASP A 99 -14.38 5.62 0.67
C ASP A 99 -14.14 5.63 -0.83
N THR A 100 -15.17 6.06 -1.58
CA THR A 100 -15.12 6.14 -3.04
C THR A 100 -14.26 7.28 -3.58
N ARG A 101 -13.62 8.06 -2.69
CA ARG A 101 -12.61 9.08 -3.03
C ARG A 101 -11.19 8.56 -2.80
N SER A 102 -11.05 7.35 -2.26
CA SER A 102 -9.77 6.79 -1.86
C SER A 102 -8.76 6.74 -3.01
N SER A 103 -7.57 7.22 -2.70
CA SER A 103 -6.35 7.03 -3.48
C SER A 103 -5.39 6.15 -2.68
N PHE A 104 -4.48 5.44 -3.32
CA PHE A 104 -3.59 4.51 -2.64
C PHE A 104 -2.12 4.74 -2.98
N GLY A 105 -1.23 4.44 -2.04
CA GLY A 105 0.21 4.54 -2.25
C GLY A 105 1.00 3.42 -1.59
N PHE A 106 2.19 3.14 -2.11
CA PHE A 106 3.18 2.30 -1.44
C PHE A 106 4.61 2.67 -1.82
N ILE A 107 5.56 2.30 -0.96
CA ILE A 107 6.99 2.29 -1.26
C ILE A 107 7.47 0.85 -1.28
N GLY A 108 8.11 0.44 -2.35
CA GLY A 108 8.79 -0.86 -2.42
C GLY A 108 10.13 -0.79 -1.71
N SER A 109 10.17 -1.03 -0.40
CA SER A 109 11.41 -0.98 0.38
C SER A 109 12.50 -1.90 -0.19
N ASN A 110 13.74 -1.43 -0.19
CA ASN A 110 14.89 -2.19 -0.63
C ASN A 110 15.26 -3.31 0.35
N MET A 111 15.89 -4.36 -0.15
CA MET A 111 16.61 -5.30 0.70
C MET A 111 17.91 -4.66 1.22
N PRO A 112 18.52 -5.19 2.31
CA PRO A 112 19.77 -4.64 2.85
C PRO A 112 20.92 -4.46 1.84
N ASN A 113 20.94 -5.29 0.78
CA ASN A 113 21.97 -5.26 -0.28
C ASN A 113 21.39 -4.80 -1.63
N GLU A 114 20.35 -3.97 -1.61
CA GLU A 114 19.69 -3.42 -2.80
C GLU A 114 19.61 -1.89 -2.70
N GLY A 115 19.79 -1.19 -3.82
CA GLY A 115 19.59 0.26 -3.88
C GLY A 115 18.13 0.65 -3.62
N VAL A 116 17.89 1.92 -3.32
CA VAL A 116 16.53 2.44 -3.05
C VAL A 116 15.69 2.61 -4.32
N ASN A 117 16.34 2.71 -5.48
CA ASN A 117 15.72 2.90 -6.78
C ASN A 117 15.33 1.56 -7.44
N GLU A 118 14.17 1.54 -8.11
CA GLU A 118 13.59 0.40 -8.84
C GLU A 118 13.74 -0.98 -8.16
N THR A 119 13.41 -1.06 -6.87
CA THR A 119 13.57 -2.31 -6.10
C THR A 119 12.78 -3.48 -6.68
N LYS A 120 13.19 -4.71 -6.38
CA LYS A 120 12.45 -5.93 -6.71
C LYS A 120 11.01 -5.89 -6.17
N ARG A 121 10.83 -5.37 -4.95
CA ARG A 121 9.49 -5.21 -4.35
C ARG A 121 8.64 -4.22 -5.15
N PHE A 122 9.18 -3.04 -5.46
CA PHE A 122 8.48 -2.03 -6.27
C PHE A 122 8.02 -2.60 -7.62
N ARG A 123 8.93 -3.25 -8.36
CA ARG A 123 8.61 -3.84 -9.67
C ARG A 123 7.51 -4.91 -9.58
N LEU A 124 7.57 -5.76 -8.57
CA LEU A 124 6.54 -6.79 -8.35
C LEU A 124 5.20 -6.18 -7.98
N TYR A 125 5.19 -5.27 -6.99
CA TYR A 125 3.96 -4.67 -6.46
C TYR A 125 3.26 -3.86 -7.55
N LYS A 126 3.99 -3.03 -8.29
CA LYS A 126 3.48 -2.28 -9.44
C LYS A 126 2.77 -3.21 -10.44
N LYS A 127 3.43 -4.30 -10.83
CA LYS A 127 2.86 -5.24 -11.81
C LYS A 127 1.55 -5.86 -11.31
N ILE A 128 1.46 -6.16 -10.01
CA ILE A 128 0.25 -6.71 -9.41
C ILE A 128 -0.84 -5.62 -9.33
N MET A 129 -0.52 -4.40 -8.89
CA MET A 129 -1.51 -3.32 -8.79
C MET A 129 -2.16 -3.01 -10.14
N LEU A 130 -1.38 -2.93 -11.22
CA LEU A 130 -1.90 -2.73 -12.59
C LEU A 130 -2.88 -3.82 -13.05
N SER A 131 -2.85 -5.01 -12.42
CA SER A 131 -3.80 -6.10 -12.75
C SER A 131 -5.10 -6.04 -11.96
N HIS A 132 -5.16 -5.26 -10.87
CA HIS A 132 -6.31 -5.20 -9.96
C HIS A 132 -7.00 -3.84 -9.92
N PHE A 133 -6.28 -2.76 -10.20
CA PHE A 133 -6.79 -1.39 -10.23
C PHE A 133 -6.76 -0.89 -11.67
N SER A 134 -7.94 -0.60 -12.21
CA SER A 134 -8.12 -0.21 -13.61
C SER A 134 -7.75 1.24 -13.86
N ASP A 135 -7.13 1.48 -15.01
CA ASP A 135 -6.86 2.82 -15.54
C ASP A 135 -8.15 3.65 -15.77
N ASP A 136 -9.35 3.06 -15.74
CA ASP A 136 -10.61 3.81 -15.86
C ASP A 136 -10.97 4.55 -14.56
N VAL A 137 -10.50 4.04 -13.41
CA VAL A 137 -10.84 4.54 -12.07
C VAL A 137 -9.66 5.26 -11.43
N PHE A 138 -8.46 4.73 -11.66
CA PHE A 138 -7.24 5.24 -11.06
C PHE A 138 -6.28 5.76 -12.13
N PHE A 139 -5.60 6.86 -11.81
CA PHE A 139 -4.42 7.31 -12.51
C PHE A 139 -3.19 6.78 -11.76
N HIS A 140 -2.27 6.18 -12.51
CA HIS A 140 -1.12 5.50 -11.94
C HIS A 140 0.15 6.35 -12.12
N SER A 141 0.65 6.92 -11.02
CA SER A 141 1.92 7.67 -10.97
C SER A 141 3.02 6.85 -10.28
N GLN A 142 4.29 7.12 -10.62
CA GLN A 142 5.43 6.43 -10.03
C GLN A 142 6.65 7.34 -9.91
N SER A 143 7.43 7.12 -8.85
CA SER A 143 8.80 7.63 -8.74
C SER A 143 9.75 6.45 -8.68
N LYS A 144 10.57 6.29 -9.73
CA LYS A 144 11.52 5.17 -9.86
C LYS A 144 12.67 5.29 -8.87
N ASP A 145 13.14 6.51 -8.64
CA ASP A 145 14.28 6.80 -7.76
C ASP A 145 13.94 6.48 -6.31
N LYS A 146 12.68 6.71 -5.92
CA LYS A 146 12.16 6.44 -4.57
C LYS A 146 11.47 5.07 -4.45
N SER A 147 11.36 4.30 -5.53
CA SER A 147 10.57 3.06 -5.58
C SER A 147 9.13 3.24 -5.07
N ALA A 148 8.54 4.41 -5.34
CA ALA A 148 7.22 4.80 -4.87
C ALA A 148 6.18 4.71 -5.99
N TYR A 149 4.96 4.37 -5.62
CA TYR A 149 3.84 4.22 -6.55
C TYR A 149 2.56 4.77 -5.95
N ILE A 150 1.82 5.54 -6.74
CA ILE A 150 0.55 6.17 -6.36
C ILE A 150 -0.52 5.77 -7.37
N MET A 151 -1.68 5.39 -6.85
CA MET A 151 -2.93 5.19 -7.59
C MET A 151 -3.90 6.27 -7.14
N ALA A 152 -3.93 7.38 -7.86
CA ALA A 152 -4.79 8.51 -7.53
C ALA A 152 -6.16 8.33 -8.16
N ARG A 153 -7.22 8.60 -7.40
CA ARG A 153 -8.59 8.52 -7.89
C ARG A 153 -8.81 9.57 -8.98
N ARG A 154 -9.25 9.16 -10.17
CA ARG A 154 -9.46 10.09 -11.30
C ARG A 154 -10.44 11.20 -10.98
N THR A 155 -11.55 10.88 -10.31
CA THR A 155 -12.54 11.90 -9.92
C THR A 155 -11.99 12.92 -8.94
N GLU A 156 -10.94 12.61 -8.18
CA GLU A 156 -10.27 13.58 -7.31
C GLU A 156 -9.21 14.37 -8.09
N LEU A 157 -8.51 13.75 -9.06
CA LEU A 157 -7.63 14.45 -10.00
C LEU A 157 -8.35 15.45 -10.90
N GLU A 158 -9.58 15.14 -11.32
CA GLU A 158 -10.39 16.06 -12.11
C GLU A 158 -10.78 17.31 -11.31
N LYS A 159 -10.96 17.17 -9.99
CA LYS A 159 -11.24 18.28 -9.08
C LYS A 159 -9.98 19.07 -8.73
N ASN A 160 -8.85 18.38 -8.60
CA ASN A 160 -7.55 18.97 -8.34
C ASN A 160 -6.49 18.38 -9.29
N PRO A 161 -6.25 19.03 -10.45
CA PRO A 161 -5.24 18.56 -11.41
C PRO A 161 -3.81 18.51 -10.85
N ASN A 162 -3.51 19.25 -9.77
CA ASN A 162 -2.20 19.26 -9.12
C ASN A 162 -2.07 18.21 -8.00
N LEU A 163 -3.10 17.37 -7.77
CA LEU A 163 -3.15 16.43 -6.65
C LEU A 163 -1.91 15.54 -6.51
N ILE A 164 -1.32 15.06 -7.62
CA ILE A 164 -0.10 14.25 -7.55
C ILE A 164 1.06 15.05 -6.97
N ASN A 165 1.25 16.28 -7.44
CA ASN A 165 2.32 17.16 -6.95
C ASN A 165 2.06 17.54 -5.49
N ASP A 166 0.81 17.79 -5.10
CA ASP A 166 0.45 18.11 -3.72
C ASP A 166 0.74 16.93 -2.78
N ILE A 167 0.46 15.70 -3.22
CA ILE A 167 0.81 14.48 -2.49
C ILE A 167 2.33 14.33 -2.39
N GLU A 168 3.06 14.48 -3.49
CA GLU A 168 4.52 14.36 -3.50
C GLU A 168 5.19 15.40 -2.62
N GLN A 169 4.74 16.66 -2.69
CA GLN A 169 5.23 17.75 -1.84
C GLN A 169 4.91 17.49 -0.38
N PHE A 170 3.70 17.02 -0.05
CA PHE A 170 3.36 16.63 1.32
C PHE A 170 4.35 15.60 1.86
N PHE A 171 4.72 14.60 1.07
CA PHE A 171 5.69 13.59 1.53
C PHE A 171 7.11 14.13 1.64
N SER A 172 7.57 14.97 0.71
CA SER A 172 8.87 15.64 0.82
C SER A 172 8.96 16.53 2.07
N ASP A 173 7.92 17.32 2.35
CA ASP A 173 7.92 18.25 3.49
C ASP A 173 7.85 17.55 4.86
N ASN A 174 7.22 16.37 4.92
CA ASN A 174 6.95 15.68 6.18
C ASN A 174 7.86 14.46 6.44
N TYR A 175 8.66 14.03 5.46
CA TYR A 175 9.48 12.83 5.57
C TYR A 175 10.83 12.97 4.88
N GLU A 176 11.92 12.78 5.65
CA GLU A 176 13.30 12.72 5.15
C GLU A 176 13.53 11.64 4.07
N TYR A 177 12.61 10.67 3.93
CA TYR A 177 12.67 9.62 2.91
C TYR A 177 12.40 10.11 1.48
N PHE A 178 11.88 11.33 1.31
CA PHE A 178 11.47 11.89 0.03
C PHE A 178 12.31 13.10 -0.42
N ASP A 179 13.48 13.33 0.19
CA ASP A 179 14.51 14.23 -0.32
C ASP A 179 15.61 13.47 -1.09
#